data_AF-A0A3D0W5C6-F1
#
_entry.id   AF-A0A3D0W5C6-F1
#
_cell.length_a   1.000
_cell.length_b   1.000
_cell.length_c   1.000
_cell.angle_alpha   90.00
_cell.angle_beta   90.00
_cell.angle_gamma   90.00
#
_symmetry.space_group_name_H-M   'P 1'
#
loop_
_entity.id
_entity.type
_entity.pdbx_description
1 polymer ?
#
loop_
_entity_poly.entity_id
_entity_poly.type
_entity_poly.pdbx_seq_one_letter_code
_entity_poly.pdbx_strand_id
1 'polypeptide(L)' 'MKRRALIAQALVHKPPVIVLDEPTAGVDVELRKKLWQFIKKLNQKG' A
#
# COMPACT_ATOMS: atom_id res chain seq x y z
N MET A 1 -6.76 -3.13 -12.30
CA MET A 1 -5.72 -4.19 -12.30
C MET A 1 -4.31 -3.65 -12.05
N LYS A 2 -3.82 -2.61 -12.74
CA LYS A 2 -2.43 -2.09 -12.65
C LYS A 2 -1.92 -1.71 -11.24
N ARG A 3 -2.74 -1.08 -10.38
CA ARG A 3 -2.30 -0.60 -9.05
C ARG A 3 -1.94 -1.73 -8.07
N ARG A 4 -2.65 -2.87 -8.11
CA ARG A 4 -2.34 -4.03 -7.25
C ARG A 4 -1.03 -4.71 -7.63
N ALA A 5 -0.69 -4.74 -8.91
CA ALA A 5 0.58 -5.30 -9.39
C ALA A 5 1.78 -4.45 -8.96
N LEU A 6 1.67 -3.11 -9.02
CA LEU A 6 2.72 -2.20 -8.54
C LEU A 6 3.00 -2.36 -7.04
N ILE A 7 1.92 -2.49 -6.24
CA ILE A 7 2.05 -2.78 -4.80
C ILE A 7 2.72 -4.13 -4.58
N ALA A 8 2.34 -5.18 -5.30
CA ALA A 8 2.97 -6.49 -5.18
C ALA A 8 4.46 -6.47 -5.56
N GLN A 9 4.82 -5.73 -6.61
CA GLN A 9 6.20 -5.57 -7.07
C GLN A 9 7.07 -4.80 -6.07
N ALA A 10 6.53 -3.75 -5.46
CA ALA A 10 7.21 -3.00 -4.40
C ALA A 10 7.44 -3.85 -3.13
N LEU A 11 6.58 -4.83 -2.87
CA LEU A 11 6.65 -5.70 -1.70
C LEU A 11 7.51 -6.96 -1.89
N VAL A 12 7.72 -7.40 -3.13
CA VAL A 12 8.56 -8.56 -3.47
C VAL A 12 9.99 -8.39 -2.93
N HIS A 13 10.52 -7.17 -2.97
CA HIS A 13 11.88 -6.88 -2.51
C HIS A 13 12.00 -6.60 -1.00
N LYS A 14 10.89 -6.69 -0.24
CA LYS A 14 10.85 -6.40 1.22
C LYS A 14 11.71 -5.18 1.60
N PRO A 15 11.44 -3.99 1.02
CA PRO A 15 12.22 -2.81 1.36
C PRO A 15 12.09 -2.51 2.86
N PRO A 16 13.19 -2.09 3.54
CA PRO A 16 13.16 -1.81 4.97
C PRO A 16 12.32 -0.57 5.32
N VAL A 17 12.05 0.31 4.34
CA VAL A 17 11.24 1.52 4.51
C VAL A 17 10.41 1.74 3.24
N ILE A 18 9.14 2.11 3.42
CA ILE A 18 8.23 2.51 2.34
C ILE A 18 7.74 3.93 2.64
N VAL A 19 8.01 4.87 1.74
CA VAL A 19 7.49 6.23 1.79
C VAL A 19 6.29 6.33 0.86
N LEU A 20 5.19 6.90 1.36
CA LEU A 20 3.94 7.07 0.62
C LEU A 20 3.64 8.56 0.52
N ASP A 21 3.89 9.15 -0.65
CA ASP A 21 3.42 10.50 -0.94
C ASP A 21 2.03 10.43 -1.59
N GLU A 22 1.09 11.15 -1.00
CA GLU A 22 -0.34 11.18 -1.38
C GLU A 22 -0.98 9.81 -1.74
N PRO A 23 -0.88 8.75 -0.91
CA PRO A 23 -1.34 7.40 -1.28
C PRO A 23 -2.86 7.28 -1.49
N THR A 24 -3.61 8.33 -1.16
CA THR A 24 -5.08 8.32 -1.12
C THR A 24 -5.72 9.43 -1.97
N ALA A 25 -4.95 10.08 -2.84
CA ALA A 25 -5.45 11.06 -3.79
C ALA A 25 -6.30 10.37 -4.88
N GLY A 26 -7.52 10.88 -5.09
CA GLY A 26 -8.44 10.40 -6.13
C GLY A 26 -9.01 8.99 -5.90
N VAL A 27 -9.03 8.47 -4.67
CA VAL A 27 -9.64 7.19 -4.32
C VAL A 27 -10.81 7.37 -3.36
N ASP A 28 -11.85 6.56 -3.57
CA ASP A 28 -13.04 6.56 -2.72
C ASP A 28 -12.71 6.20 -1.25
N VAL A 29 -13.63 6.54 -0.35
CA VAL A 29 -13.48 6.35 1.10
C VAL A 29 -13.29 4.87 1.49
N GLU A 30 -13.92 3.95 0.78
CA GLU A 30 -13.83 2.52 1.03
C GLU A 30 -12.47 1.95 0.62
N LEU A 31 -11.97 2.36 -0.54
CA LEU A 31 -10.66 1.95 -1.05
C LEU A 31 -9.53 2.54 -0.21
N ARG A 32 -9.70 3.78 0.28
CA ARG A 32 -8.80 4.39 1.27
C ARG A 32 -8.68 3.53 2.53
N LYS A 33 -9.80 3.06 3.09
CA LYS A 33 -9.79 2.17 4.27
C LYS A 33 -9.07 0.85 3.98
N LYS A 34 -9.35 0.21 2.84
CA LYS A 34 -8.70 -1.06 2.43
C LYS A 34 -7.19 -0.89 2.26
N LEU A 35 -6.76 0.20 1.62
CA LEU A 35 -5.34 0.52 1.47
C LEU A 35 -4.66 0.71 2.84
N TRP A 36 -5.32 1.42 3.76
CA TRP A 36 -4.76 1.65 5.08
C TRP A 36 -4.61 0.36 5.90
N GLN A 37 -5.62 -0.50 5.86
CA GLN A 37 -5.57 -1.82 6.51
C GLN A 37 -4.44 -2.68 5.95
N PHE A 38 -4.25 -2.64 4.64
CA PHE A 38 -3.18 -3.38 3.97
C PHE A 38 -1.79 -2.89 4.41
N ILE A 39 -1.56 -1.57 4.43
CA ILE A 39 -0.29 -1.00 4.89
C ILE A 39 -0.05 -1.30 6.39
N LYS A 40 -1.07 -1.18 7.25
CA LYS A 40 -0.97 -1.58 8.66
C LYS A 40 -0.56 -3.05 8.82
N LYS A 41 -1.18 -3.95 8.05
CA LYS A 41 -0.85 -5.38 8.07
C LYS A 41 0.57 -5.65 7.58
N LEU A 42 1.08 -4.83 6.67
CA LEU A 42 2.47 -4.89 6.21
C LEU A 42 3.45 -4.43 7.27
N ASN A 43 3.21 -3.28 7.88
CA ASN A 43 4.05 -2.74 8.94
C ASN A 43 4.12 -3.68 10.15
N GLN A 44 3.03 -4.37 10.49
CA GLN A 44 3.03 -5.43 11.52
C GLN A 44 3.88 -6.65 11.18
N LYS A 45 4.25 -6.84 9.90
CA LYS A 45 5.07 -7.96 9.43
C LYS A 45 6.56 -7.61 9.29
N GLY A 46 6.96 -6.35 9.50
CA GLY A 46 8.34 -5.86 9.36
C GLY A 46 8.40 -4.47 8.76
#